data_AF-A0A2N8LD59-F1
#
_entry.id   AF-A0A2N8LD59-F1
#
_cell.length_a   1.000
_cell.length_b   1.000
_cell.length_c   1.000
_cell.angle_alpha   90.00
_cell.angle_beta   90.00
_cell.angle_gamma   90.00
#
_symmetry.space_group_name_H-M   'P 1'
#
loop_
_entity.id
_entity.type
_entity.pdbx_description
1 polymer ?
#
loop_
_entity_poly.entity_id
_entity_poly.type
_entity_poly.pdbx_seq_one_letter_code
_entity_poly.pdbx_strand_id
1 'polypeptide(L)'
;MNNTDRSSMEIDVLSLLKKLWNKKFLILFMALFFGTLALMASLFLIKPEYTSSTRLYVINRQQSDNLTALDLQAGDYLVNDYKEIITSRDVMKDVIANDGLTVTPEQLSKMISVTIPADTRVISISVTNQDPQQAKDLANSIREVASEKIKKVTKVEDVTPLEKAQLPSSPSSPNIKRNTLLGIFMGALLTMIVVVVREVLDDRVKRPEDVEEVLGMTLLGIVPNTDKM
;
A
#
# COMPACT_ATOMS: atom_id res chain seq x y z
N MET A 1 -16.12 52.53 -24.47
CA MET A 1 -15.70 51.66 -23.36
C MET A 1 -15.59 50.25 -23.90
N ASN A 2 -14.38 49.70 -23.84
CA ASN A 2 -13.93 48.52 -24.57
C ASN A 2 -14.05 47.29 -23.64
N ASN A 3 -15.13 46.52 -23.74
CA ASN A 3 -15.23 45.24 -23.04
C ASN A 3 -14.59 44.16 -23.90
N THR A 4 -13.37 43.80 -23.52
CA THR A 4 -12.69 42.61 -24.03
C THR A 4 -13.26 41.43 -23.26
N ASP A 5 -14.42 40.91 -23.69
CA ASP A 5 -14.86 39.58 -23.27
C ASP A 5 -13.92 38.58 -23.92
N ARG A 6 -12.85 38.27 -23.18
CA ARG A 6 -12.07 37.06 -23.41
C ARG A 6 -13.05 35.91 -23.14
N SER A 7 -13.67 35.38 -24.19
CA SER A 7 -14.34 34.08 -24.16
C SER A 7 -13.29 33.07 -23.69
N SER A 8 -13.24 32.86 -22.39
CA SER A 8 -12.59 31.70 -21.81
C SER A 8 -13.40 30.52 -22.29
N MET A 9 -12.74 29.51 -22.86
CA MET A 9 -13.29 28.16 -22.97
C MET A 9 -13.82 27.76 -21.58
N GLU A 10 -15.10 28.03 -21.32
CA GLU A 10 -15.76 27.60 -20.10
C GLU A 10 -16.02 26.11 -20.30
N ILE A 11 -15.16 25.29 -19.67
CA ILE A 11 -15.36 23.85 -19.64
C ILE A 11 -16.62 23.60 -18.82
N ASP A 12 -17.76 23.43 -19.50
CA ASP A 12 -19.02 23.07 -18.84
C ASP A 12 -18.91 21.66 -18.27
N VAL A 13 -18.70 21.60 -16.94
CA VAL A 13 -18.54 20.38 -16.16
C VAL A 13 -19.79 19.49 -16.28
N LEU A 14 -20.99 20.07 -16.40
CA LEU A 14 -22.24 19.32 -16.54
C LEU A 14 -22.34 18.63 -17.90
N SER A 15 -21.86 19.30 -18.96
CA SER A 15 -21.75 18.72 -20.30
C SER A 15 -20.81 17.52 -20.33
N LEU A 16 -19.65 17.62 -19.67
CA LEU A 16 -18.70 16.50 -19.54
C LEU A 16 -19.30 15.32 -18.76
N LEU A 17 -20.01 15.59 -17.66
CA LEU A 17 -20.65 14.54 -16.86
C LEU A 17 -21.71 13.78 -17.65
N LYS A 18 -22.54 14.49 -18.44
CA LYS A 18 -23.55 13.88 -19.30
C LYS A 18 -22.92 12.99 -20.37
N LYS A 19 -21.78 13.40 -20.94
CA LYS A 19 -21.03 12.60 -21.93
C LYS A 19 -20.43 11.34 -21.31
N LEU A 20 -19.89 11.42 -20.09
CA LEU A 20 -19.45 10.25 -19.32
C LEU A 20 -20.61 9.28 -19.05
N TRP A 21 -21.79 9.80 -18.71
CA TRP A 21 -22.98 8.97 -18.49
C TRP A 21 -23.43 8.22 -19.75
N ASN A 22 -23.30 8.85 -20.93
CA ASN A 22 -23.57 8.20 -22.22
C ASN A 22 -22.57 7.07 -22.53
N LYS A 23 -21.35 7.14 -22.00
CA LYS A 23 -20.30 6.13 -22.17
C LYS A 23 -20.17 5.17 -20.98
N LYS A 24 -21.16 5.13 -20.07
CA LYS A 24 -21.13 4.28 -18.86
C LYS A 24 -20.86 2.80 -19.12
N PHE A 25 -21.38 2.24 -20.22
CA PHE A 25 -21.12 0.84 -20.58
C PHE A 25 -19.67 0.60 -21.01
N LEU A 26 -19.06 1.56 -21.71
CA LEU A 26 -17.64 1.51 -22.09
C LEU A 26 -16.76 1.62 -20.83
N ILE A 27 -17.09 2.55 -19.93
CA ILE A 27 -16.40 2.69 -18.64
C ILE A 27 -16.52 1.40 -17.81
N LEU A 28 -17.71 0.82 -17.71
CA LEU A 28 -17.95 -0.42 -16.97
C LEU A 28 -17.17 -1.60 -17.59
N PHE A 29 -17.22 -1.75 -18.91
CA PHE A 29 -16.49 -2.81 -19.61
C PHE A 29 -14.99 -2.69 -19.38
N MET A 30 -14.44 -1.49 -19.50
CA MET A 30 -13.01 -1.28 -19.34
C MET A 30 -12.57 -1.45 -17.87
N ALA A 31 -13.40 -0.99 -16.92
CA ALA A 31 -13.17 -1.25 -15.49
C ALA A 31 -13.14 -2.77 -15.20
N LEU A 32 -14.07 -3.55 -15.78
CA LEU A 32 -14.07 -5.00 -15.63
C LEU A 32 -12.87 -5.65 -16.32
N PHE A 33 -12.49 -5.19 -17.51
CA PHE A 33 -11.31 -5.68 -18.22
C PHE A 33 -10.02 -5.48 -17.41
N PHE A 34 -9.77 -4.27 -16.88
CA PHE A 34 -8.62 -4.03 -16.01
C PHE A 34 -8.70 -4.77 -14.68
N GLY A 35 -9.91 -4.92 -14.11
CA GLY A 35 -10.13 -5.72 -12.91
C GLY A 35 -9.78 -7.20 -13.10
N THR A 36 -10.24 -7.80 -14.20
CA THR A 36 -9.92 -9.19 -14.56
C THR A 36 -8.45 -9.39 -14.85
N LEU A 37 -7.81 -8.44 -15.55
CA LEU A 37 -6.36 -8.45 -15.78
C LEU A 37 -5.57 -8.38 -14.46
N ALA A 38 -5.97 -7.51 -13.54
CA ALA A 38 -5.33 -7.37 -12.23
C ALA A 38 -5.52 -8.62 -11.34
N LEU A 39 -6.69 -9.24 -11.40
CA LEU A 39 -6.97 -10.51 -10.74
C LEU A 39 -6.09 -11.62 -11.31
N MET A 40 -6.03 -11.74 -12.63
CA MET A 40 -5.23 -12.76 -13.31
C MET A 40 -3.73 -12.58 -13.00
N ALA A 41 -3.23 -11.35 -13.04
CA ALA A 41 -1.86 -11.04 -12.63
C ALA A 41 -1.60 -11.39 -11.16
N SER A 42 -2.53 -11.07 -10.26
CA SER A 42 -2.39 -11.37 -8.83
C SER A 42 -2.40 -12.86 -8.52
N LEU A 43 -3.11 -13.68 -9.30
CA LEU A 43 -3.18 -15.13 -9.09
C LEU A 43 -2.05 -15.91 -9.76
N PHE A 44 -1.58 -15.47 -10.93
CA PHE A 44 -0.64 -16.26 -11.74
C PHE A 44 0.79 -15.70 -11.77
N LEU A 45 0.99 -14.39 -11.64
CA LEU A 45 2.33 -13.79 -11.79
C LEU A 45 3.02 -13.56 -10.44
N ILE A 46 2.28 -13.24 -9.39
CA ILE A 46 2.84 -12.89 -8.08
C ILE A 46 2.83 -14.12 -7.18
N LYS A 47 4.01 -14.53 -6.70
CA LYS A 47 4.14 -15.65 -5.76
C LYS A 47 3.53 -15.28 -4.40
N PRO A 48 2.80 -16.21 -3.75
CA PRO A 48 2.28 -15.96 -2.42
C PRO A 48 3.42 -15.82 -1.41
N GLU A 49 3.26 -14.87 -0.49
CA GLU A 49 4.16 -14.70 0.65
C GLU A 49 3.36 -14.87 1.94
N TYR A 50 4.03 -15.41 2.95
CA TYR A 50 3.48 -15.73 4.25
C TYR A 50 4.24 -14.98 5.32
N THR A 51 3.51 -14.31 6.19
CA THR A 51 4.10 -13.57 7.31
C THR A 51 3.78 -14.29 8.61
N SER A 52 4.80 -14.60 9.41
CA SER A 52 4.65 -15.10 10.77
C SER A 52 5.21 -14.08 11.77
N SER A 53 4.51 -13.90 12.88
CA SER A 53 4.83 -12.87 13.88
C SER A 53 5.03 -13.50 15.25
N THR A 54 6.03 -13.02 15.98
CA THR A 54 6.33 -13.37 17.37
C THR A 54 6.46 -12.11 18.21
N ARG A 55 6.17 -12.20 19.51
CA ARG A 55 6.16 -11.03 20.41
C ARG A 55 7.12 -11.21 21.58
N LEU A 56 7.85 -10.15 21.87
CA LEU A 56 8.72 -10.01 23.03
C LEU A 56 8.16 -8.92 23.94
N TYR A 57 8.16 -9.17 25.25
CA TYR A 57 7.93 -8.15 26.25
C TYR A 57 9.24 -7.84 26.96
N VAL A 58 9.57 -6.55 27.08
CA VAL A 58 10.84 -6.15 27.71
C VAL A 58 10.58 -5.35 28.97
N ILE A 59 11.25 -5.75 30.05
CA ILE A 59 11.23 -5.10 31.35
C ILE A 59 12.67 -4.71 31.68
N ASN A 60 12.88 -3.44 32.01
CA ASN A 60 14.12 -3.03 32.65
C ASN A 60 13.97 -3.25 34.16
N ARG A 61 14.37 -4.42 34.65
CA ARG A 61 14.46 -4.68 36.09
C ARG A 61 15.92 -4.53 36.50
N GLN A 62 16.31 -3.31 36.91
CA GLN A 62 17.56 -3.14 37.64
C GLN A 62 17.38 -3.65 39.07
N GLN A 63 18.46 -4.24 39.61
CA GLN A 63 18.53 -4.98 40.88
C GLN A 63 18.48 -4.05 42.12
N SER A 64 17.53 -3.12 42.14
CA SER A 64 17.25 -2.20 43.24
C SER A 64 15.75 -2.17 43.47
N ASP A 65 15.30 -2.59 44.66
CA ASP A 65 13.90 -2.75 45.07
C ASP A 65 13.05 -1.46 45.02
N ASN A 66 13.63 -0.33 44.60
CA ASN A 66 12.95 0.95 44.46
C ASN A 66 12.85 1.34 42.97
N LEU A 67 11.70 1.07 42.36
CA LEU A 67 11.33 1.60 41.04
C LEU A 67 11.16 3.12 41.15
N THR A 68 12.01 3.89 40.47
CA THR A 68 11.92 5.36 40.44
C THR A 68 11.03 5.81 39.28
N ALA A 69 10.35 6.95 39.39
CA ALA A 69 9.57 7.51 38.26
C ALA A 69 10.43 7.73 36.98
N LEU A 70 11.75 7.87 37.15
CA LEU A 70 12.74 7.94 36.07
C LEU A 70 12.88 6.61 35.29
N ASP A 71 12.75 5.47 35.97
CA ASP A 71 12.83 4.12 35.36
C ASP A 71 11.59 3.82 34.50
N LEU A 72 10.44 4.39 34.87
CA LEU A 72 9.21 4.26 34.09
C LEU A 72 9.29 4.99 32.75
N GLN A 73 9.92 6.18 32.71
CA GLN A 73 10.12 6.97 31.50
C GLN A 73 11.24 6.41 30.60
N ALA A 74 12.24 5.72 31.16
CA ALA A 74 13.27 5.04 30.38
C ALA A 74 12.70 3.89 29.52
N GLY A 75 11.57 3.29 29.92
CA GLY A 75 10.95 2.16 29.24
C GLY A 75 10.57 2.40 27.77
N ASP A 76 10.21 3.63 27.39
CA ASP A 76 9.78 3.97 26.01
C ASP A 76 10.97 4.17 25.06
N TYR A 77 12.13 4.58 25.58
CA TYR A 77 13.36 4.67 24.78
C TYR A 77 13.96 3.28 24.53
N LEU A 78 13.87 2.39 25.52
CA LEU A 78 14.46 1.05 25.45
C LEU A 78 13.87 0.19 24.32
N VAL A 79 12.57 0.29 24.03
CA VAL A 79 11.97 -0.51 22.95
C VAL A 79 12.47 -0.12 21.57
N ASN A 80 12.79 1.16 21.34
CA ASN A 80 13.38 1.61 20.07
C ASN A 80 14.84 1.17 19.96
N ASP A 81 15.61 1.22 21.04
CA ASP A 81 16.97 0.69 21.05
C ASP A 81 17.00 -0.83 20.82
N TYR A 82 16.08 -1.57 21.42
CA TYR A 82 15.95 -3.00 21.20
C TYR A 82 15.53 -3.35 19.78
N LYS A 83 14.69 -2.52 19.14
CA LYS A 83 14.39 -2.66 17.71
C LYS A 83 15.66 -2.59 16.88
N GLU A 84 16.53 -1.61 17.11
CA GLU A 84 17.81 -1.48 16.40
C GLU A 84 18.72 -2.69 16.63
N ILE A 85 18.75 -3.24 17.86
CA ILE A 85 19.49 -4.46 18.16
C ILE A 85 18.92 -5.67 17.40
N ILE A 86 17.60 -5.85 17.39
CA ILE A 86 16.93 -6.95 16.68
C ILE A 86 17.24 -6.88 15.19
N THR A 87 17.24 -5.68 14.59
CA THR A 87 17.52 -5.49 13.15
C THR A 87 19.01 -5.39 12.83
N SER A 88 19.90 -5.49 13.82
CA SER A 88 21.33 -5.35 13.64
C SER A 88 21.94 -6.47 12.80
N ARG A 89 23.01 -6.14 12.07
CA ARG A 89 23.73 -7.09 11.21
C ARG A 89 24.30 -8.29 11.98
N ASP A 90 24.69 -8.08 13.23
CA ASP A 90 25.20 -9.15 14.10
C ASP A 90 24.11 -10.19 14.38
N VAL A 91 22.91 -9.76 14.77
CA VAL A 91 21.78 -10.68 15.02
C VAL A 91 21.43 -11.44 13.75
N MET A 92 21.39 -10.77 12.59
CA MET A 92 21.14 -11.44 11.31
C MET A 92 22.19 -12.50 11.00
N LYS A 93 23.48 -12.20 11.23
CA LYS A 93 24.58 -13.12 11.00
C LYS A 93 24.48 -14.36 11.90
N ASP A 94 24.15 -14.16 13.17
CA ASP A 94 24.00 -15.24 14.15
C ASP A 94 22.81 -16.14 13.79
N VAL A 95 21.67 -15.56 13.39
CA VAL A 95 20.50 -16.32 12.88
C VAL A 95 20.85 -17.12 11.62
N ILE A 96 21.53 -16.49 10.64
CA ILE A 96 21.97 -17.16 9.42
C ILE A 96 22.88 -18.36 9.73
N ALA A 97 23.79 -18.20 10.68
CA ALA A 97 24.71 -19.27 11.09
C ALA A 97 23.98 -20.41 11.83
N ASN A 98 23.03 -20.09 12.72
CA ASN A 98 22.27 -21.07 13.49
C ASN A 98 21.32 -21.90 12.61
N ASP A 99 20.64 -21.24 11.67
CA ASP A 99 19.62 -21.86 10.83
C ASP A 99 20.20 -22.40 9.51
N GLY A 100 21.51 -22.23 9.26
CA GLY A 100 22.20 -22.73 8.07
C GLY A 100 21.75 -22.08 6.76
N LEU A 101 21.36 -20.80 6.81
CA LEU A 101 20.78 -20.09 5.67
C LEU A 101 21.85 -19.65 4.67
N THR A 102 21.52 -19.64 3.38
CA THR A 102 22.42 -19.19 2.29
C THR A 102 22.20 -17.73 1.89
N VAL A 103 21.52 -16.94 2.72
CA VAL A 103 21.18 -15.53 2.45
C VAL A 103 22.18 -14.59 3.09
N THR A 104 22.28 -13.36 2.58
CA THR A 104 23.08 -12.32 3.24
C THR A 104 22.31 -11.67 4.41
N PRO A 105 23.00 -11.08 5.40
CA PRO A 105 22.35 -10.34 6.48
C PRO A 105 21.38 -9.25 5.99
N GLU A 106 21.71 -8.59 4.88
CA GLU A 106 20.92 -7.52 4.29
C GLU A 106 19.66 -8.06 3.60
N GLN A 107 19.73 -9.26 3.01
CA GLN A 107 18.55 -9.94 2.47
C GLN A 107 17.61 -10.39 3.58
N LEU A 108 18.16 -10.96 4.66
CA LEU A 108 17.37 -11.38 5.82
C LEU A 108 16.70 -10.17 6.49
N SER A 109 17.44 -9.07 6.68
CA SER A 109 16.90 -7.83 7.25
C SER A 109 15.68 -7.31 6.49
N LYS A 110 15.66 -7.40 5.15
CA LYS A 110 14.51 -6.99 4.31
C LYS A 110 13.27 -7.86 4.49
N MET A 111 13.43 -9.11 4.94
CA MET A 111 12.31 -10.03 5.19
C MET A 111 11.66 -9.77 6.56
N ILE A 112 12.31 -8.98 7.42
CA ILE A 112 11.93 -8.76 8.80
C ILE A 112 11.33 -7.37 8.96
N SER A 113 10.20 -7.29 9.67
CA SER A 113 9.57 -6.05 10.09
C SER A 113 9.37 -6.08 11.58
N VAL A 114 9.96 -5.10 12.29
CA VAL A 114 9.83 -4.95 13.73
C VAL A 114 8.93 -3.75 14.02
N THR A 115 7.81 -4.00 14.70
CA THR A 115 6.82 -2.97 15.08
C THR A 115 6.64 -2.93 16.59
N ILE A 116 6.41 -1.73 17.10
CA ILE A 116 6.15 -1.46 18.52
C ILE A 116 4.77 -0.77 18.56
N PRO A 117 3.73 -1.42 19.07
CA PRO A 117 2.43 -0.78 19.26
C PRO A 117 2.57 0.43 20.18
N ALA A 118 1.81 1.50 19.88
CA ALA A 118 1.85 2.75 20.65
C ALA A 118 1.60 2.50 22.15
N ASP A 119 2.39 3.16 22.99
CA ASP A 119 2.31 3.09 24.46
C ASP A 119 2.47 1.67 25.03
N THR A 120 3.19 0.78 24.32
CA THR A 120 3.47 -0.58 24.78
C THR A 120 4.97 -0.88 24.82
N ARG A 121 5.36 -1.79 25.73
CA ARG A 121 6.70 -2.39 25.77
C ARG A 121 6.78 -3.72 25.02
N VAL A 122 5.87 -3.92 24.07
CA VAL A 122 5.76 -5.14 23.28
C VAL A 122 6.43 -4.91 21.94
N ILE A 123 7.41 -5.76 21.61
CA ILE A 123 8.07 -5.74 20.32
C ILE A 123 7.50 -6.90 19.49
N SER A 124 6.89 -6.58 18.37
CA SER A 124 6.37 -7.54 17.40
C SER A 124 7.37 -7.71 16.28
N ILE A 125 7.92 -8.91 16.14
CA ILE A 125 8.86 -9.28 15.08
C ILE A 125 8.08 -10.10 14.06
N SER A 126 7.97 -9.59 12.83
CA SER A 126 7.28 -10.27 11.74
C SER A 126 8.27 -10.64 10.65
N VAL A 127 8.22 -11.88 10.19
CA VAL A 127 9.08 -12.41 9.12
C VAL A 127 8.22 -12.83 7.96
N THR A 128 8.58 -12.38 6.76
CA THR A 128 7.88 -12.72 5.52
C THR A 128 8.74 -13.64 4.65
N ASN A 129 8.18 -14.79 4.28
CA ASN A 129 8.84 -15.78 3.43
C ASN A 129 7.81 -16.47 2.51
N GLN A 130 8.27 -17.05 1.39
CA GLN A 130 7.44 -17.85 0.49
C GLN A 130 7.02 -19.19 1.12
N ASP A 131 7.84 -19.73 2.03
CA ASP A 131 7.52 -20.92 2.80
C ASP A 131 6.94 -20.51 4.18
N PRO A 132 5.69 -20.88 4.51
CA PRO A 132 5.06 -20.55 5.79
C PRO A 132 5.80 -21.16 6.98
N GLN A 133 6.42 -22.33 6.82
CA GLN A 133 7.16 -23.00 7.89
C GLN A 133 8.48 -22.26 8.14
N GLN A 134 9.20 -21.87 7.09
CA GLN A 134 10.40 -21.04 7.25
C GLN A 134 10.09 -19.68 7.88
N ALA A 135 8.98 -19.03 7.51
CA ALA A 135 8.58 -17.77 8.13
C ALA A 135 8.42 -17.93 9.66
N LYS A 136 7.78 -19.02 10.10
CA LYS A 136 7.57 -19.33 11.51
C LYS A 136 8.88 -19.62 12.24
N ASP A 137 9.70 -20.49 11.66
CA ASP A 137 10.94 -20.94 12.30
C ASP A 137 11.93 -19.79 12.43
N LEU A 138 12.09 -19.00 11.36
CA LEU A 138 12.96 -17.83 11.33
C LEU A 138 12.50 -16.75 12.32
N ALA A 139 11.18 -16.49 12.42
CA ALA A 139 10.65 -15.56 13.42
C ALA A 139 11.01 -16.00 14.85
N ASN A 140 10.88 -17.29 15.16
CA ASN A 140 11.26 -17.83 16.46
C ASN A 140 12.79 -17.79 16.70
N SER A 141 13.60 -18.11 15.70
CA SER A 141 15.06 -18.05 15.77
C SER A 141 15.56 -16.63 16.03
N ILE A 142 15.03 -15.64 15.29
CA ILE A 142 15.34 -14.21 15.52
C ILE A 142 14.94 -13.78 16.93
N ARG A 143 13.77 -14.21 17.43
CA ARG A 143 13.36 -13.91 18.81
C ARG A 143 14.39 -14.41 19.81
N GLU A 144 14.89 -15.63 19.65
CA GLU A 144 15.84 -16.26 20.57
C GLU A 144 17.20 -15.56 20.53
N VAL A 145 17.78 -15.43 19.35
CA VAL A 145 19.08 -14.75 19.15
C VAL A 145 19.01 -13.29 19.61
N ALA A 146 17.95 -12.57 19.27
CA ALA A 146 17.81 -11.18 19.69
C ALA A 146 17.63 -11.05 21.20
N SER A 147 16.89 -11.96 21.85
CA SER A 147 16.74 -11.95 23.31
C SER A 147 18.10 -12.14 23.99
N GLU A 148 18.93 -13.06 23.52
CA GLU A 148 20.28 -13.27 24.04
C GLU A 148 21.19 -12.05 23.81
N LYS A 149 21.15 -11.47 22.61
CA LYS A 149 21.94 -10.27 22.28
C LYS A 149 21.54 -9.08 23.15
N ILE A 150 20.23 -8.85 23.36
CA ILE A 150 19.71 -7.79 24.22
C ILE A 150 20.20 -7.97 25.66
N LYS A 151 20.07 -9.18 26.22
CA LYS A 151 20.57 -9.49 27.57
C LYS A 151 22.07 -9.23 27.69
N LYS A 152 22.86 -9.62 26.69
CA LYS A 152 24.32 -9.43 26.67
C LYS A 152 24.74 -7.97 26.58
N VAL A 153 24.07 -7.17 25.75
CA VAL A 153 24.44 -5.76 25.49
C VAL A 153 23.94 -4.86 26.61
N THR A 154 22.71 -5.07 27.08
CA THR A 154 22.06 -4.15 28.04
C THR A 154 22.14 -4.63 29.48
N LYS A 155 22.67 -5.83 29.73
CA LYS A 155 22.81 -6.44 31.06
C LYS A 155 21.49 -6.54 31.83
N VAL A 156 20.36 -6.53 31.14
CA VAL A 156 19.04 -6.82 31.73
C VAL A 156 18.83 -8.33 31.78
N GLU A 157 18.29 -8.84 32.88
CA GLU A 157 18.08 -10.29 33.05
C GLU A 157 16.76 -10.78 32.40
N ASP A 158 15.75 -9.91 32.33
CA ASP A 158 14.37 -10.28 31.97
C ASP A 158 13.94 -9.75 30.59
N VAL A 159 14.33 -10.48 29.55
CA VAL A 159 13.64 -10.47 28.25
C VAL A 159 12.77 -11.71 28.18
N THR A 160 11.44 -11.53 28.18
CA THR A 160 10.49 -12.64 28.25
C THR A 160 9.81 -12.84 26.90
N PRO A 161 9.86 -14.07 26.35
CA PRO A 161 9.05 -14.44 25.20
C PRO A 161 7.56 -14.32 25.57
N LEU A 162 6.84 -13.41 24.92
CA LEU A 162 5.41 -13.26 25.16
C LEU A 162 4.62 -14.28 24.34
N GLU A 163 4.90 -14.35 23.04
CA GLU A 163 4.19 -15.22 22.10
C GLU A 163 5.16 -15.84 21.09
N LYS A 164 5.07 -17.16 20.88
CA LYS A 164 5.78 -17.87 19.82
C LYS A 164 5.14 -17.60 18.46
N ALA A 165 5.95 -17.61 17.41
CA ALA A 165 5.45 -17.49 16.05
C ALA A 165 4.56 -18.69 15.67
N GLN A 166 3.40 -18.42 15.08
CA GLN A 166 2.45 -19.43 14.62
C GLN A 166 2.57 -19.65 13.11
N LEU A 167 2.20 -20.85 12.65
CA LEU A 167 2.19 -21.15 11.22
C LEU A 167 1.06 -20.34 10.55
N PRO A 168 1.37 -19.45 9.58
CA PRO A 168 0.34 -18.66 8.92
C PRO A 168 -0.56 -19.54 8.06
N SER A 169 -1.88 -19.46 8.28
CA SER A 169 -2.89 -20.27 7.58
C SER A 169 -3.24 -19.74 6.18
N SER A 170 -2.91 -18.48 5.89
CA SER A 170 -3.20 -17.83 4.61
C SER A 170 -2.05 -16.91 4.22
N PRO A 171 -1.82 -16.70 2.91
CA PRO A 171 -0.79 -15.77 2.46
C PRO A 171 -1.15 -14.32 2.83
N SER A 172 -0.14 -13.54 3.22
CA SER A 172 -0.26 -12.11 3.50
C SER A 172 -0.21 -11.25 2.24
N SER A 173 0.37 -11.80 1.16
CA SER A 173 0.57 -11.16 -0.13
C SER A 173 0.42 -12.20 -1.26
N PRO A 174 -0.15 -11.83 -2.42
CA PRO A 174 -0.76 -10.55 -2.74
C PRO A 174 -2.17 -10.39 -2.17
N ASN A 175 -2.58 -9.16 -1.88
CA ASN A 175 -3.95 -8.85 -1.45
C ASN A 175 -4.89 -8.84 -2.68
N ILE A 176 -5.35 -10.01 -3.12
CA ILE A 176 -6.14 -10.20 -4.36
C ILE A 176 -7.33 -9.24 -4.44
N LYS A 177 -8.09 -9.10 -3.34
CA LYS A 177 -9.26 -8.20 -3.29
C LYS A 177 -8.87 -6.74 -3.51
N ARG A 178 -7.82 -6.27 -2.83
CA ARG A 178 -7.33 -4.90 -2.94
C ARG A 178 -6.79 -4.62 -4.35
N ASN A 179 -5.97 -5.53 -4.89
CA ASN A 179 -5.38 -5.38 -6.22
C ASN A 179 -6.45 -5.36 -7.32
N THR A 180 -7.44 -6.25 -7.23
CA THR A 180 -8.56 -6.30 -8.18
C THR A 180 -9.37 -5.01 -8.12
N LEU A 181 -9.70 -4.53 -6.91
CA LEU A 181 -10.43 -3.29 -6.73
C LEU A 181 -9.65 -2.09 -7.28
N LEU A 182 -8.35 -2.03 -7.01
CA LEU A 182 -7.46 -0.99 -7.56
C LEU A 182 -7.44 -1.04 -9.10
N GLY A 183 -7.39 -2.24 -9.70
CA GLY A 183 -7.47 -2.43 -11.15
C GLY A 183 -8.79 -1.92 -11.74
N ILE A 184 -9.93 -2.22 -11.11
CA ILE A 184 -11.24 -1.70 -11.52
C ILE A 184 -11.27 -0.18 -11.47
N PHE A 185 -10.84 0.42 -10.36
CA PHE A 185 -10.81 1.88 -10.20
C PHE A 185 -9.90 2.55 -11.20
N MET A 186 -8.69 2.03 -11.41
CA MET A 186 -7.76 2.57 -12.40
C MET A 186 -8.30 2.42 -13.82
N GLY A 187 -8.91 1.28 -14.17
CA GLY A 187 -9.53 1.10 -15.48
C GLY A 187 -10.66 2.08 -15.75
N ALA A 188 -11.54 2.31 -14.77
CA ALA A 188 -12.60 3.29 -14.86
C ALA A 188 -12.05 4.73 -14.99
N LEU A 189 -11.06 5.07 -14.16
CA LEU A 189 -10.45 6.40 -14.14
C LEU A 189 -9.73 6.72 -15.44
N LEU A 190 -8.89 5.80 -15.94
CA LEU A 190 -8.21 5.96 -17.22
C LEU A 190 -9.19 6.13 -18.37
N THR A 191 -10.28 5.35 -18.37
CA THR A 191 -11.31 5.47 -19.39
C THR A 191 -12.02 6.81 -19.33
N MET A 192 -12.35 7.29 -18.13
CA MET A 192 -12.96 8.61 -17.92
C MET A 192 -12.06 9.72 -18.45
N ILE A 193 -10.76 9.67 -18.12
CA ILE A 193 -9.75 10.61 -18.62
C ILE A 193 -9.71 10.58 -20.15
N VAL A 194 -9.62 9.39 -20.76
CA VAL A 194 -9.58 9.25 -22.22
C VAL A 194 -10.84 9.81 -22.88
N VAL A 195 -12.02 9.59 -22.30
CA VAL A 195 -13.28 10.15 -22.82
C VAL A 195 -13.28 11.67 -22.74
N VAL A 196 -12.84 12.25 -21.62
CA VAL A 196 -12.76 13.72 -21.46
C VAL A 196 -11.73 14.31 -22.41
N VAL A 197 -10.54 13.75 -22.50
CA VAL A 197 -9.47 14.21 -23.41
C VAL A 197 -9.94 14.13 -24.87
N ARG A 198 -10.60 13.04 -25.26
CA ARG A 198 -11.19 12.94 -26.60
C ARG A 198 -12.23 14.01 -26.86
N GLU A 199 -13.00 14.40 -25.84
CA GLU A 199 -14.00 15.44 -26.03
C GLU A 199 -13.40 16.83 -26.10
N VAL A 200 -12.39 17.12 -25.29
CA VAL A 200 -11.69 18.43 -25.32
C VAL A 200 -10.90 18.62 -26.62
N LEU A 201 -10.41 17.53 -27.22
CA LEU A 201 -9.71 17.56 -28.51
C LEU A 201 -10.65 17.41 -29.73
N ASP A 202 -11.95 17.20 -29.52
CA ASP A 202 -12.92 17.06 -30.62
C ASP A 202 -13.47 18.43 -30.99
N ASP A 203 -12.77 19.13 -31.88
CA ASP A 203 -13.12 20.47 -32.39
C ASP A 203 -14.33 20.48 -33.35
N ARG A 204 -15.18 19.44 -33.34
CA ARG A 204 -16.39 19.42 -34.17
C ARG A 204 -17.47 20.31 -33.57
N VAL A 205 -17.92 21.25 -34.39
CA VAL A 205 -19.15 22.04 -34.18
C VAL A 205 -20.34 21.08 -34.15
N LYS A 206 -20.94 20.86 -32.96
CA LYS A 206 -22.02 19.87 -32.76
C LYS A 206 -23.36 20.53 -32.49
N ARG A 207 -23.37 21.80 -32.05
CA ARG A 207 -24.58 22.57 -31.79
C ARG A 207 -24.75 23.68 -32.83
N PRO A 208 -25.99 24.08 -33.15
CA PRO A 208 -26.24 25.23 -34.02
C PRO A 208 -25.65 26.53 -33.47
N GLU A 209 -25.54 26.61 -32.14
CA GLU A 209 -25.00 27.74 -31.38
C GLU A 209 -23.48 27.87 -31.58
N ASP A 210 -22.78 26.73 -31.64
CA ASP A 210 -21.34 26.65 -31.91
C ASP A 210 -21.00 27.24 -33.31
N VAL A 211 -21.96 27.24 -34.24
CA VAL A 211 -21.79 27.80 -35.60
C VAL A 211 -21.71 29.33 -35.56
N GLU A 212 -22.55 29.97 -34.73
CA GLU A 212 -22.55 31.43 -34.60
C GLU A 212 -21.26 31.93 -33.96
N GLU A 213 -20.78 31.22 -32.94
CA GLU A 213 -19.56 31.56 -32.19
C GLU A 213 -18.29 31.36 -33.04
N VAL A 214 -18.21 30.25 -33.80
CA VAL A 214 -17.03 29.96 -34.64
C VAL A 214 -16.98 30.83 -35.90
N LEU A 215 -18.13 31.14 -36.51
CA LEU A 215 -18.18 31.87 -37.77
C LEU A 215 -18.47 33.36 -37.61
N GLY A 216 -18.85 33.82 -36.41
CA GLY A 216 -19.22 35.21 -36.13
C GLY A 216 -20.47 35.69 -36.88
N MET A 217 -21.32 34.75 -37.31
CA MET A 217 -22.51 35.02 -38.14
C MET A 217 -23.78 34.58 -37.43
N THR A 218 -24.86 35.35 -37.58
CA THR A 218 -26.18 34.99 -37.05
C THR A 218 -26.74 33.77 -37.78
N LEU A 219 -27.22 32.78 -37.03
CA LEU A 219 -27.89 31.58 -37.50
C LEU A 219 -29.26 31.97 -38.08
N LEU A 220 -29.36 31.98 -39.41
CA LEU A 220 -30.58 32.33 -40.12
C LEU A 220 -31.62 31.20 -40.17
N GLY A 221 -31.20 29.94 -39.99
CA GLY A 221 -32.10 28.80 -40.01
C GLY A 221 -31.38 27.45 -39.97
N ILE A 222 -32.12 26.41 -39.55
CA ILE A 222 -31.64 25.03 -39.49
C ILE A 222 -32.39 24.23 -40.56
N VAL A 223 -31.68 23.61 -41.50
CA VAL A 223 -32.28 22.70 -42.49
C VAL A 223 -32.20 21.27 -41.95
N PRO A 224 -33.34 20.63 -41.61
CA PRO A 224 -33.35 19.25 -41.14
C PRO A 224 -32.97 18.31 -42.27
N ASN A 225 -32.07 17.35 -42.01
CA ASN A 225 -31.77 16.31 -42.97
C ASN A 225 -32.86 15.23 -42.92
N THR A 226 -33.72 15.19 -43.95
CA THR A 226 -34.85 14.27 -44.05
C THR A 226 -34.47 12.82 -44.38
N ASP A 227 -33.21 12.52 -44.73
CA ASP A 227 -32.77 11.16 -45.08
C ASP A 227 -32.35 10.31 -43.86
N LYS A 228 -32.32 10.90 -42.65
CA LYS A 228 -31.99 10.21 -41.39
C LYS A 228 -33.14 10.22 -40.37
N MET A 229 -34.38 10.12 -40.84
CA MET A 229 -35.55 9.84 -39.99
C MET A 229 -35.77 8.35 -39.81
#